data_AF-A0A660LAM3-F1
#
_entry.id   AF-A0A660LAM3-F1
#
_cell.length_a   1.000
_cell.length_b   1.000
_cell.length_c   1.000
_cell.angle_alpha   90.00
_cell.angle_beta   90.00
_cell.angle_gamma   90.00
#
_symmetry.space_group_name_H-M   'P 1'
#
loop_
_entity.id
_entity.type
_entity.pdbx_description
1 polymer ?
#
loop_
_entity_poly.entity_id
_entity_poly.type
_entity_poly.pdbx_seq_one_letter_code
_entity_poly.pdbx_strand_id
1 'polypeptide(L)'
;MRKLFSTVAAFLLLAPAAAQARTYGETTLKLDPGAVAALTGLGVAPAPIAPAAATPTGELAFPITNKPFGALLSGTIRHSGGISLTAGATTVKLETFYIDPLRRQLTALVGGTRVPILNLDFGSARVGLSKGTLKLGPVGGTLTPVAAGALDGAFGLAPGTIPPGLKLGDATVRYRLF
;
A
#
# COMPACT_ATOMS: atom_id res chain seq x y z
N MET A 1 -38.73 -45.09 31.21
CA MET A 1 -37.30 -45.17 30.88
C MET A 1 -37.12 -45.04 29.37
N ARG A 2 -36.52 -43.94 28.90
CA ARG A 2 -35.79 -43.86 27.61
C ARG A 2 -35.02 -42.53 27.61
N LYS A 3 -33.73 -42.62 27.94
CA LYS A 3 -32.76 -41.53 27.81
C LYS A 3 -32.53 -41.31 26.31
N LEU A 4 -32.69 -40.08 25.81
CA LEU A 4 -32.12 -39.69 24.53
C LEU A 4 -31.05 -38.64 24.75
N PHE A 5 -29.87 -38.97 24.21
CA PHE A 5 -28.62 -38.25 24.27
C PHE A 5 -28.72 -36.94 23.50
N SER A 6 -28.26 -35.85 24.12
CA SER A 6 -28.08 -34.55 23.47
C SER A 6 -26.79 -34.57 22.67
N THR A 7 -26.89 -34.61 21.34
CA THR A 7 -25.74 -34.53 20.44
C THR A 7 -25.44 -33.05 20.16
N VAL A 8 -24.31 -32.57 20.65
CA VAL A 8 -23.74 -31.26 20.29
C VAL A 8 -23.24 -31.33 18.85
N ALA A 9 -23.89 -30.59 17.95
CA ALA A 9 -23.43 -30.41 16.57
C ALA A 9 -22.30 -29.37 16.55
N ALA A 10 -21.08 -29.79 16.21
CA ALA A 10 -19.96 -28.89 15.93
C ALA A 10 -20.14 -28.28 14.53
N PHE A 11 -20.43 -26.99 14.46
CA PHE A 11 -20.49 -26.23 13.21
C PHE A 11 -19.06 -25.87 12.77
N LEU A 12 -18.53 -26.58 11.78
CA LEU A 12 -17.26 -26.24 11.14
C LEU A 12 -17.50 -25.01 10.24
N LEU A 13 -17.12 -23.82 10.69
CA LEU A 13 -17.10 -22.61 9.87
C LEU A 13 -16.00 -22.75 8.81
N LEU A 14 -16.39 -23.18 7.61
CA LEU A 14 -15.53 -23.13 6.43
C LEU A 14 -15.30 -21.65 6.07
N ALA A 15 -14.17 -21.08 6.48
CA ALA A 15 -13.77 -19.76 5.99
C ALA A 15 -13.62 -19.84 4.46
N PRO A 16 -14.21 -18.93 3.67
CA PRO A 16 -13.94 -18.89 2.25
C PRO A 16 -12.45 -18.68 2.06
N ALA A 17 -11.78 -19.64 1.42
CA ALA A 17 -10.43 -19.45 0.94
C ALA A 17 -10.48 -18.27 -0.04
N ALA A 18 -10.11 -17.08 0.44
CA ALA A 18 -9.94 -15.92 -0.42
C ALA A 18 -8.97 -16.35 -1.52
N ALA A 19 -9.48 -16.47 -2.76
CA ALA A 19 -8.65 -16.80 -3.90
C ALA A 19 -7.47 -15.85 -3.89
N GLN A 20 -6.27 -16.35 -3.58
CA GLN A 20 -5.07 -15.52 -3.59
C GLN A 20 -4.93 -15.01 -5.02
N ALA A 21 -5.23 -13.73 -5.20
CA ALA A 21 -5.12 -13.08 -6.49
C ALA A 21 -3.71 -13.39 -7.00
N ARG A 22 -3.62 -13.94 -8.22
CA ARG A 22 -2.33 -14.31 -8.80
C ARG A 22 -1.45 -13.07 -8.80
N THR A 23 -0.37 -13.11 -8.01
CA THR A 23 0.58 -12.02 -7.91
C THR A 23 1.67 -12.21 -8.95
N TYR A 24 2.15 -11.11 -9.52
CA TYR A 24 3.22 -11.09 -10.50
C TYR A 24 4.51 -10.51 -9.92
N GLY A 25 4.62 -10.52 -8.60
CA GLY A 25 5.69 -9.87 -7.85
C GLY A 25 5.14 -9.00 -6.72
N GLU A 26 6.02 -8.17 -6.17
CA GLU A 26 5.72 -7.28 -5.05
C GLU A 26 6.47 -5.95 -5.20
N THR A 27 5.90 -4.90 -4.66
CA THR A 27 6.57 -3.62 -4.49
C THR A 27 6.81 -3.42 -3.01
N THR A 28 8.07 -3.26 -2.60
CA THR A 28 8.39 -2.93 -1.22
C THR A 28 8.55 -1.43 -1.05
N LEU A 29 8.00 -0.88 0.02
CA LEU A 29 8.10 0.52 0.40
C LEU A 29 8.84 0.60 1.72
N LYS A 30 10.03 1.18 1.68
CA LYS A 30 10.75 1.57 2.89
C LYS A 30 10.30 2.97 3.29
N LEU A 31 9.61 3.07 4.41
CA LEU A 31 9.20 4.37 4.95
C LEU A 31 10.43 5.18 5.36
N ASP A 32 10.40 6.48 5.06
CA ASP A 32 11.43 7.41 5.47
C ASP A 32 11.36 7.64 7.00
N PRO A 33 12.47 7.61 7.74
CA PRO A 33 12.46 7.84 9.19
C PRO A 33 11.83 9.18 9.57
N GLY A 34 12.00 10.23 8.76
CA GLY A 34 11.38 11.53 8.98
C GLY A 34 9.87 11.50 8.81
N ALA A 35 9.36 10.75 7.83
CA ALA A 35 7.92 10.52 7.69
C ALA A 35 7.35 9.69 8.84
N VAL A 36 8.05 8.64 9.29
CA VAL A 36 7.64 7.85 10.46
C VAL A 36 7.61 8.72 11.71
N ALA A 37 8.63 9.57 11.93
CA ALA A 37 8.67 10.49 13.06
C ALA A 37 7.54 11.52 13.01
N ALA A 38 7.24 12.07 11.83
CA ALA A 38 6.12 13.00 11.64
C ALA A 38 4.77 12.33 11.93
N LEU A 39 4.51 11.14 11.37
CA LEU A 39 3.29 10.38 11.62
C LEU A 39 3.16 10.01 13.10
N THR A 40 4.25 9.55 13.73
CA THR A 40 4.27 9.19 15.16
C THR A 40 4.01 10.41 16.04
N GLY A 41 4.62 11.56 15.72
CA GLY A 41 4.40 12.82 16.45
C GLY A 41 2.96 13.33 16.33
N LEU A 42 2.27 13.00 15.24
CA LEU A 42 0.85 13.29 15.02
C LEU A 42 -0.08 12.22 15.62
N GLY A 43 0.46 11.16 16.25
CA GLY A 43 -0.32 10.05 16.78
C GLY A 43 -0.96 9.17 15.69
N VAL A 44 -0.47 9.25 14.46
CA VAL A 44 -0.94 8.47 13.32
C VAL A 44 -0.16 7.15 13.26
N ALA A 45 -0.87 6.05 13.47
CA ALA A 45 -0.33 4.69 13.35
C ALA A 45 -0.64 4.12 11.95
N PRO A 46 0.38 3.88 11.10
CA PRO A 46 0.21 3.16 9.84
C PRO A 46 0.13 1.66 10.09
N ALA A 47 -0.85 0.99 9.46
CA ALA A 47 -0.95 -0.46 9.43
C ALA A 47 -1.25 -0.96 8.00
N PRO A 48 -0.66 -2.09 7.56
CA PRO A 48 -0.96 -2.66 6.27
C PRO A 48 -2.37 -3.26 6.23
N ILE A 49 -3.06 -3.10 5.11
CA ILE A 49 -4.35 -3.76 4.82
C ILE A 49 -4.07 -4.90 3.85
N ALA A 50 -4.50 -6.11 4.22
CA ALA A 50 -4.32 -7.31 3.41
C ALA A 50 -4.84 -7.11 1.96
N PRO A 51 -4.18 -7.69 0.95
CA PRO A 51 -2.99 -8.55 1.02
C PRO A 51 -1.65 -7.82 1.14
N ALA A 52 -1.62 -6.52 1.42
CA ALA A 52 -0.36 -5.87 1.81
C ALA A 52 0.08 -6.35 3.19
N ALA A 53 1.40 -6.43 3.40
CA ALA A 53 1.98 -6.90 4.66
C ALA A 53 3.27 -6.16 4.99
N ALA A 54 3.59 -6.04 6.28
CA ALA A 54 4.91 -5.61 6.69
C ALA A 54 5.89 -6.79 6.55
N THR A 55 7.03 -6.53 5.93
CA THR A 55 8.15 -7.46 5.83
C THR A 55 8.86 -7.58 7.18
N PRO A 56 9.62 -8.67 7.42
CA PRO A 56 10.43 -8.81 8.65
C PRO A 56 11.46 -7.69 8.85
N THR A 57 11.83 -6.99 7.77
CA THR A 57 12.77 -5.86 7.79
C THR A 57 12.09 -4.51 8.02
N GLY A 58 10.77 -4.48 8.23
CA GLY A 58 9.99 -3.26 8.49
C GLY A 58 9.54 -2.48 7.26
N GLU A 59 9.78 -2.99 6.05
CA GLU A 59 9.24 -2.42 4.80
C GLU A 59 7.80 -2.89 4.57
N LEU A 60 6.97 -2.10 3.89
CA LEU A 60 5.64 -2.52 3.48
C LEU A 60 5.68 -3.18 2.11
N ALA A 61 5.24 -4.43 1.99
CA ALA A 61 5.15 -5.17 0.75
C ALA A 61 3.73 -5.13 0.18
N PHE A 62 3.61 -4.70 -1.07
CA PHE A 62 2.38 -4.60 -1.83
C PHE A 62 2.40 -5.59 -3.00
N PRO A 63 1.52 -6.60 -3.02
CA PRO A 63 1.49 -7.54 -4.13
C PRO A 63 1.04 -6.90 -5.44
N ILE A 64 1.75 -7.21 -6.52
CA ILE A 64 1.45 -6.69 -7.87
C ILE A 64 0.44 -7.63 -8.54
N THR A 65 -0.67 -7.07 -9.05
CA THR A 65 -1.81 -7.86 -9.56
C THR A 65 -1.89 -7.96 -11.08
N ASN A 66 -1.20 -7.08 -11.82
CA ASN A 66 -1.17 -7.12 -13.28
C ASN A 66 0.17 -7.67 -13.80
N LYS A 67 0.12 -8.36 -14.95
CA LYS A 67 1.32 -8.87 -15.64
C LYS A 67 2.27 -7.73 -16.05
N PRO A 68 3.59 -7.95 -16.12
CA PRO A 68 4.56 -6.96 -16.60
C PRO A 68 4.16 -6.33 -17.94
N PHE A 69 3.78 -7.17 -18.91
CA PHE A 69 3.32 -6.70 -20.23
C PHE A 69 2.02 -5.87 -20.15
N GLY A 70 1.12 -6.25 -19.24
CA GLY A 70 -0.10 -5.48 -18.98
C GLY A 70 0.18 -4.12 -18.35
N ALA A 71 1.17 -4.02 -17.46
CA ALA A 71 1.62 -2.74 -16.90
C ALA A 71 2.27 -1.85 -17.95
N LEU A 72 3.04 -2.43 -18.88
CA LEU A 72 3.65 -1.68 -19.99
C LEU A 72 2.57 -1.12 -20.93
N LEU A 73 1.59 -1.94 -21.31
CA LEU A 73 0.49 -1.51 -22.18
C LEU A 73 -0.43 -0.48 -21.52
N SER A 74 -0.74 -0.66 -20.23
CA SER A 74 -1.63 0.26 -19.53
C SER A 74 -0.92 1.50 -18.98
N GLY A 75 0.42 1.53 -19.00
CA GLY A 75 1.22 2.56 -18.35
C GLY A 75 1.08 2.60 -16.82
N THR A 76 0.54 1.55 -16.19
CA THR A 76 0.24 1.55 -14.75
C THR A 76 0.56 0.21 -14.09
N ILE A 77 1.23 0.25 -12.95
CA ILE A 77 1.47 -0.93 -12.11
C ILE A 77 0.36 -0.97 -11.05
N ARG A 78 -0.38 -2.08 -11.01
CA ARG A 78 -1.54 -2.24 -10.14
C ARG A 78 -1.17 -3.12 -8.95
N HIS A 79 -1.55 -2.69 -7.76
CA HIS A 79 -1.31 -3.43 -6.53
C HIS A 79 -2.63 -3.82 -5.87
N SER A 80 -2.57 -4.87 -5.07
CA SER A 80 -3.62 -5.21 -4.11
C SER A 80 -3.20 -4.84 -2.69
N GLY A 81 -4.19 -4.65 -1.83
CA GLY A 81 -4.00 -4.25 -0.44
C GLY A 81 -4.07 -2.75 -0.26
N GLY A 82 -3.61 -2.31 0.90
CA GLY A 82 -3.77 -0.94 1.35
C GLY A 82 -2.89 -0.58 2.54
N ILE A 83 -3.01 0.66 2.98
CA ILE A 83 -2.49 1.18 4.23
C ILE A 83 -3.65 1.84 4.97
N SER A 84 -3.89 1.47 6.21
CA SER A 84 -4.73 2.24 7.12
C SER A 84 -3.86 3.16 7.95
N LEU A 85 -4.24 4.42 8.02
CA LEU A 85 -3.68 5.42 8.91
C LEU A 85 -4.70 5.71 9.99
N THR A 86 -4.38 5.37 11.24
CA THR A 86 -5.29 5.54 12.37
C THR A 86 -4.73 6.58 13.33
N ALA A 87 -5.53 7.60 13.67
CA ALA A 87 -5.22 8.56 14.73
C ALA A 87 -6.43 8.69 15.66
N GLY A 88 -6.26 8.26 16.92
CA GLY A 88 -7.37 8.19 17.87
C GLY A 88 -8.54 7.36 17.34
N ALA A 89 -9.72 7.96 17.21
CA ALA A 89 -10.92 7.32 16.67
C ALA A 89 -11.02 7.36 15.13
N THR A 90 -10.17 8.14 14.47
CA THR A 90 -10.24 8.33 13.01
C THR A 90 -9.35 7.33 12.29
N THR A 91 -9.91 6.63 11.31
CA THR A 91 -9.17 5.70 10.45
C THR A 91 -9.35 6.07 8.98
N VAL A 92 -8.24 6.40 8.31
CA VAL A 92 -8.19 6.64 6.87
C VAL A 92 -7.64 5.40 6.19
N LYS A 93 -8.38 4.81 5.26
CA LYS A 93 -7.93 3.66 4.48
C LYS A 93 -7.52 4.11 3.09
N LEU A 94 -6.28 3.79 2.71
CA LEU A 94 -5.74 3.96 1.38
C LEU A 94 -5.66 2.58 0.75
N GLU A 95 -6.42 2.34 -0.32
CA GLU A 95 -6.53 1.03 -0.95
C GLU A 95 -6.27 1.12 -2.45
N THR A 96 -5.98 -0.01 -3.09
CA THR A 96 -5.89 -0.09 -4.56
C THR A 96 -4.87 0.90 -5.15
N PHE A 97 -3.60 0.72 -4.80
CA PHE A 97 -2.50 1.57 -5.24
C PHE A 97 -2.15 1.37 -6.72
N TYR A 98 -2.22 2.44 -7.51
CA TYR A 98 -1.75 2.46 -8.90
C TYR A 98 -0.55 3.38 -9.04
N ILE A 99 0.58 2.81 -9.46
CA ILE A 99 1.77 3.57 -9.84
C ILE A 99 1.66 3.87 -11.33
N ASP A 100 1.71 5.14 -11.70
CA ASP A 100 1.80 5.64 -13.06
C ASP A 100 3.21 6.21 -13.27
N PRO A 101 4.14 5.45 -13.90
CA PRO A 101 5.50 5.91 -14.15
C PRO A 101 5.57 7.06 -15.17
N LEU A 102 4.58 7.16 -16.08
CA LEU A 102 4.55 8.21 -17.11
C LEU A 102 4.21 9.56 -16.51
N ARG A 103 3.21 9.58 -15.61
CA ARG A 103 2.85 10.78 -14.83
C ARG A 103 3.76 11.01 -13.62
N ARG A 104 4.58 10.02 -13.29
CA ARG A 104 5.41 9.99 -12.07
C ARG A 104 4.56 10.19 -10.82
N GLN A 105 3.45 9.46 -10.73
CA GLN A 105 2.49 9.60 -9.63
C GLN A 105 2.07 8.24 -9.10
N LEU A 106 1.81 8.20 -7.78
CA LEU A 106 1.09 7.13 -7.13
C LEU A 106 -0.31 7.63 -6.78
N THR A 107 -1.32 6.86 -7.17
CA THR A 107 -2.72 7.12 -6.82
C THR A 107 -3.26 6.01 -5.92
N ALA A 108 -4.19 6.34 -5.03
CA ALA A 108 -4.88 5.40 -4.16
C ALA A 108 -6.38 5.75 -4.09
N LEU A 109 -7.20 4.77 -3.74
CA LEU A 109 -8.57 4.99 -3.29
C LEU A 109 -8.57 5.40 -1.82
N VAL A 110 -9.18 6.55 -1.55
CA VAL A 110 -9.42 7.07 -0.20
C VAL A 110 -10.91 7.36 -0.10
N GLY A 111 -11.62 6.64 0.76
CA GLY A 111 -13.08 6.79 0.89
C GLY A 111 -13.86 6.57 -0.42
N GLY A 112 -13.35 5.70 -1.31
CA GLY A 112 -13.95 5.42 -2.62
C GLY A 112 -13.55 6.38 -3.75
N THR A 113 -12.84 7.47 -3.44
CA THR A 113 -12.36 8.43 -4.45
C THR A 113 -10.89 8.18 -4.77
N ARG A 114 -10.51 8.20 -6.05
CA ARG A 114 -9.11 8.05 -6.46
C ARG A 114 -8.38 9.39 -6.40
N VAL A 115 -7.31 9.43 -5.61
CA VAL A 115 -6.54 10.65 -5.36
C VAL A 115 -5.06 10.39 -5.66
N PRO A 116 -4.34 11.34 -6.30
CA PRO A 116 -2.89 11.29 -6.40
C PRO A 116 -2.27 11.55 -5.03
N ILE A 117 -1.70 10.51 -4.43
CA ILE A 117 -1.16 10.56 -3.08
C ILE A 117 0.32 10.89 -3.03
N LEU A 118 1.11 10.42 -4.00
CA LEU A 118 2.54 10.71 -4.07
C LEU A 118 2.97 11.15 -5.46
N ASN A 119 3.92 12.07 -5.48
CA ASN A 119 4.80 12.33 -6.62
C ASN A 119 6.01 11.40 -6.50
N LEU A 120 6.38 10.78 -7.62
CA LEU A 120 7.43 9.80 -7.71
C LEU A 120 8.69 10.44 -8.32
N ASP A 121 9.82 10.25 -7.66
CA ASP A 121 11.13 10.64 -8.15
C ASP A 121 11.90 9.42 -8.63
N PHE A 122 12.17 9.39 -9.93
CA PHE A 122 12.93 8.33 -10.61
C PHE A 122 14.41 8.71 -10.80
N GLY A 123 14.88 9.86 -10.31
CA GLY A 123 16.25 10.31 -10.53
C GLY A 123 17.33 9.35 -10.02
N SER A 124 17.02 8.59 -8.96
CA SER A 124 17.90 7.54 -8.41
C SER A 124 17.48 6.11 -8.79
N ALA A 125 16.40 5.97 -9.56
CA ALA A 125 15.83 4.67 -9.89
C ALA A 125 16.73 3.94 -10.87
N ARG A 126 17.02 2.67 -10.57
CA ARG A 126 17.73 1.77 -11.47
C ARG A 126 16.80 0.67 -11.93
N VAL A 127 16.90 0.32 -13.20
CA VAL A 127 16.25 -0.86 -13.77
C VAL A 127 17.29 -1.97 -13.83
N GLY A 128 16.98 -3.11 -13.23
CA GLY A 128 17.83 -4.30 -13.26
C GLY A 128 17.01 -5.53 -13.61
N LEU A 129 17.57 -6.39 -14.44
CA LEU A 129 17.00 -7.71 -14.74
C LEU A 129 17.94 -8.78 -14.20
N SER A 130 17.45 -9.64 -13.29
CA SER A 130 18.27 -10.72 -12.74
C SER A 130 17.42 -11.94 -12.44
N LYS A 131 17.87 -13.12 -12.91
CA LYS A 131 17.23 -14.43 -12.66
C LYS A 131 15.70 -14.41 -12.89
N GLY A 132 15.25 -13.78 -13.97
CA GLY A 132 13.81 -13.68 -14.29
C GLY A 132 12.99 -12.73 -13.43
N THR A 133 13.65 -11.89 -12.62
CA THR A 133 13.02 -10.83 -11.85
C THR A 133 13.45 -9.47 -12.39
N LEU A 134 12.47 -8.66 -12.78
CA LEU A 134 12.67 -7.24 -13.10
C LEU A 134 12.59 -6.43 -11.81
N LYS A 135 13.64 -5.67 -11.51
CA LYS A 135 13.72 -4.76 -10.37
C LYS A 135 13.75 -3.34 -10.87
N LEU A 136 12.93 -2.48 -10.28
CA LEU A 136 12.91 -1.04 -10.51
C LEU A 136 12.94 -0.34 -9.15
N GLY A 137 14.02 0.39 -8.86
CA GLY A 137 14.14 1.16 -7.62
C GLY A 137 15.59 1.52 -7.30
N PRO A 138 15.81 2.32 -6.25
CA PRO A 138 14.79 2.97 -5.41
C PRO A 138 14.08 4.12 -6.13
N VAL A 139 12.77 4.25 -5.94
CA VAL A 139 11.94 5.36 -6.42
C VAL A 139 11.46 6.15 -5.21
N GLY A 140 11.83 7.43 -5.12
CA GLY A 140 11.41 8.29 -4.00
C GLY A 140 9.94 8.65 -4.12
N GLY A 141 9.18 8.59 -3.03
CA GLY A 141 7.79 9.03 -2.95
C GLY A 141 7.65 10.27 -2.08
N THR A 142 7.12 11.36 -2.62
CA THR A 142 6.85 12.62 -1.90
C THR A 142 5.36 12.91 -1.88
N LEU A 143 4.84 13.38 -0.73
CA LEU A 143 3.42 13.66 -0.55
C LEU A 143 2.94 14.79 -1.44
N THR A 144 1.80 14.61 -2.12
CA THR A 144 1.21 15.68 -2.92
C THR A 144 0.52 16.72 -2.01
N PRO A 145 0.37 17.98 -2.46
CA PRO A 145 -0.39 18.98 -1.70
C PRO A 145 -1.85 18.57 -1.44
N VAL A 146 -2.47 17.90 -2.41
CA VAL A 146 -3.84 17.38 -2.27
C VAL A 146 -3.92 16.32 -1.18
N ALA A 147 -2.95 15.41 -1.13
CA ALA A 147 -2.91 14.36 -0.13
C ALA A 147 -2.56 14.90 1.26
N ALA A 148 -1.63 15.85 1.35
CA ALA A 148 -1.30 16.54 2.60
C ALA A 148 -2.53 17.23 3.19
N GLY A 149 -3.24 18.03 2.39
CA GLY A 149 -4.48 18.68 2.82
C GLY A 149 -5.60 17.70 3.16
N ALA A 150 -5.71 16.59 2.42
CA ALA A 150 -6.69 15.54 2.73
C ALA A 150 -6.38 14.83 4.06
N LEU A 151 -5.11 14.61 4.38
CA LEU A 151 -4.69 14.04 5.66
C LEU A 151 -4.90 15.04 6.80
N ASP A 152 -4.54 16.31 6.61
CA ASP A 152 -4.80 17.37 7.60
C ASP A 152 -6.31 17.43 7.90
N GLY A 153 -7.15 17.48 6.88
CA GLY A 153 -8.60 17.49 7.03
C GLY A 153 -9.16 16.21 7.67
N ALA A 154 -8.64 15.04 7.30
CA ALA A 154 -9.09 13.78 7.88
C ALA A 154 -8.75 13.67 9.36
N PHE A 155 -7.58 14.16 9.78
CA PHE A 155 -7.14 14.11 11.17
C PHE A 155 -7.52 15.34 12.00
N GLY A 156 -8.24 16.31 11.41
CA GLY A 156 -8.63 17.54 12.09
C GLY A 156 -7.43 18.43 12.46
N LEU A 157 -6.33 18.31 11.72
CA LEU A 157 -5.13 19.11 11.92
C LEU A 157 -5.28 20.48 11.27
N ALA A 158 -4.51 21.45 11.74
CA ALA A 158 -4.43 22.75 11.08
C ALA A 158 -3.89 22.59 9.65
N PRO A 159 -4.42 23.32 8.64
CA PRO A 159 -3.92 23.24 7.28
C PRO A 159 -2.41 23.52 7.21
N GLY A 160 -1.65 22.60 6.60
CA GLY A 160 -0.20 22.70 6.49
C GLY A 160 0.58 22.08 7.65
N THR A 161 -0.10 21.37 8.55
CA THR A 161 0.58 20.58 9.60
C THR A 161 1.40 19.46 8.95
N ILE A 162 0.84 18.78 7.96
CA ILE A 162 1.59 17.84 7.12
C ILE A 162 2.15 18.63 5.93
N PRO A 163 3.48 18.83 5.84
CA PRO A 163 4.04 19.63 4.75
C PRO A 163 3.87 18.90 3.41
N PRO A 164 3.39 19.58 2.36
CA PRO A 164 3.44 19.02 1.02
C PRO A 164 4.90 18.76 0.62
N GLY A 165 5.14 17.70 -0.13
CA GLY A 165 6.50 17.29 -0.52
C GLY A 165 7.24 16.48 0.54
N LEU A 166 6.62 16.18 1.69
CA LEU A 166 7.19 15.25 2.67
C LEU A 166 7.57 13.94 2.00
N LYS A 167 8.86 13.56 2.06
CA LYS A 167 9.31 12.27 1.54
C LYS A 167 8.75 11.16 2.44
N LEU A 168 7.83 10.36 1.91
CA LEU A 168 7.25 9.23 2.65
C LEU A 168 8.17 8.02 2.67
N GLY A 169 9.01 7.85 1.65
CA GLY A 169 9.87 6.68 1.56
C GLY A 169 10.41 6.41 0.17
N ASP A 170 11.06 5.26 0.04
CA ASP A 170 11.60 4.74 -1.20
C ASP A 170 10.92 3.41 -1.56
N ALA A 171 10.35 3.35 -2.77
CA ALA A 171 9.69 2.18 -3.30
C ALA A 171 10.62 1.38 -4.24
N THR A 172 10.57 0.06 -4.13
CA THR A 172 11.26 -0.86 -5.04
C THR A 172 10.27 -1.86 -5.60
N VAL A 173 10.01 -1.78 -6.90
CA VAL A 173 9.14 -2.72 -7.63
C VAL A 173 9.95 -3.96 -8.02
N ARG A 174 9.40 -5.15 -7.75
CA ARG A 174 9.98 -6.43 -8.14
C ARG A 174 8.95 -7.26 -8.90
N TYR A 175 9.09 -7.32 -10.20
CA TYR A 175 8.27 -8.13 -11.09
C TYR A 175 8.89 -9.51 -11.31
N ARG A 176 8.09 -10.57 -11.17
CA ARG A 176 8.45 -11.92 -11.61
C ARG A 176 8.01 -12.12 -13.06
N LEU A 177 8.96 -12.44 -13.93
CA LEU A 177 8.70 -12.61 -15.37
C LEU A 177 8.37 -14.07 -15.73
N PHE A 178 8.86 -15.04 -14.95
CA PHE A 178 8.73 -16.48 -15.18
C PHE A 178 8.36 -17.21 -13.90
#